data_AF-A0A3G1J6T3-F1
#
_entry.id   AF-A0A3G1J6T3-F1
#
_cell.length_a   1.000
_cell.length_b   1.000
_cell.length_c   1.000
_cell.angle_alpha   90.00
_cell.angle_beta   90.00
_cell.angle_gamma   90.00
#
_symmetry.space_group_name_H-M   'P 1'
#
loop_
_entity.id
_entity.type
_entity.pdbx_description
1 polymer ?
#
loop_
_entity_poly.entity_id
_entity_poly.type
_entity_poly.pdbx_seq_one_letter_code
_entity_poly.pdbx_strand_id
1 'polypeptide(L)' 'GRYAHKRFRKAQCPIVERLTNSLMMHGRNNGKKLMAVRIVKHAFEIIHLLTGENPLQVLVTAIINS' A
#
# COMPACT_ATOMS: atom_id res chain seq x y z
N GLY A 1 10.41 -5.74 -4.97
CA GLY A 1 11.78 -5.32 -5.35
C GLY A 1 12.84 -5.83 -4.37
N ARG A 2 14.13 -5.53 -4.61
CA ARG A 2 15.26 -5.91 -3.73
C ARG A 2 15.52 -4.87 -2.63
N TYR A 3 14.48 -4.53 -1.86
CA TYR A 3 14.52 -3.42 -0.89
C TYR A 3 15.05 -3.81 0.51
N ALA A 4 15.19 -5.10 0.80
CA ALA A 4 15.66 -5.60 2.10
C ALA A 4 17.19 -5.80 2.18
N HIS A 5 17.90 -5.80 1.05
CA HIS A 5 19.31 -6.20 0.97
C HIS A 5 20.31 -5.22 1.63
N LYS A 6 19.94 -3.95 1.82
CA LYS A 6 20.81 -2.95 2.47
C LYS A 6 19.97 -2.06 3.39
N ARG A 7 20.56 -1.61 4.51
CA ARG A 7 19.92 -0.65 5.43
C ARG A 7 19.42 0.56 4.63
N PHE A 8 18.24 1.06 4.98
CA PHE A 8 17.55 2.18 4.33
C PHE A 8 17.02 1.98 2.89
N ARG A 9 17.29 0.85 2.20
CA ARG A 9 16.65 0.59 0.89
C ARG A 9 15.13 0.44 0.95
N LYS A 10 14.56 0.16 2.12
CA LYS A 10 13.11 0.18 2.34
C LYS A 10 12.48 1.55 2.11
N ALA A 11 13.25 2.65 2.25
CA ALA A 11 12.76 4.00 1.97
C ALA A 11 12.55 4.27 0.48
N GLN A 12 13.26 3.55 -0.40
CA GLN A 12 13.09 3.62 -1.86
C GLN A 12 11.92 2.77 -2.37
N CYS A 13 11.33 1.94 -1.51
CA CYS A 13 10.16 1.15 -1.87
C CYS A 13 8.93 2.08 -1.99
N PRO A 14 8.17 2.03 -3.10
CA PRO A 14 6.95 2.82 -3.23
C PRO A 14 6.00 2.62 -2.05
N ILE A 15 5.41 3.70 -1.55
CA ILE A 15 4.59 3.66 -0.33
C ILE A 15 3.37 2.72 -0.47
N VAL A 16 2.76 2.69 -1.66
CA VAL A 16 1.66 1.78 -2.00
C VAL A 16 2.11 0.32 -1.99
N GLU A 17 3.34 0.02 -2.44
CA GLU A 17 3.90 -1.34 -2.36
C GLU A 17 4.13 -1.74 -0.90
N ARG A 18 4.56 -0.80 -0.04
CA ARG A 18 4.68 -1.06 1.41
C ARG A 18 3.33 -1.40 2.04
N LEU A 19 2.29 -0.60 1.78
CA LEU A 19 0.92 -0.88 2.23
C LEU A 19 0.46 -2.27 1.79
N THR A 20 0.61 -2.57 0.49
CA THR A 20 0.20 -3.86 -0.08
C THR A 20 0.91 -5.04 0.58
N ASN A 21 2.20 -4.90 0.89
CA ASN A 21 2.95 -5.96 1.58
C ASN A 21 2.46 -6.18 3.02
N SER A 22 2.06 -5.12 3.72
CA SER A 22 1.48 -5.21 5.07
C SER A 22 0.07 -5.84 5.09
N LEU A 23 -0.64 -5.92 3.96
CA LEU A 23 -1.95 -6.60 3.87
C LEU A 23 -1.81 -8.13 3.73
N MET A 24 -0.64 -8.64 3.35
CA MET A 24 -0.39 -10.07 3.13
C MET A 24 0.12 -10.78 4.39
N MET A 25 -0.43 -10.44 5.56
CA MET A 25 -0.03 -11.04 6.85
C MET A 25 -0.89 -12.27 7.20
N HIS A 26 -0.60 -12.89 8.35
CA HIS A 26 -1.39 -14.00 8.91
C HIS A 26 -1.49 -15.25 8.03
N GLY A 27 -0.35 -15.81 7.59
CA GLY A 27 -0.22 -17.19 7.08
C GLY A 27 -1.00 -17.48 5.79
N ARG A 28 -2.33 -17.55 5.89
CA ARG A 28 -3.28 -17.78 4.79
C ARG A 28 -3.21 -16.72 3.68
N ASN A 29 -2.73 -15.51 3.96
CA ASN A 29 -2.59 -14.44 2.97
C ASN A 29 -1.14 -14.21 2.49
N ASN A 30 -0.18 -14.96 3.02
CA ASN A 30 1.23 -14.80 2.67
C ASN A 30 1.44 -15.01 1.17
N GLY A 31 2.14 -14.07 0.53
CA GLY A 31 2.49 -14.15 -0.90
C GLY A 31 1.34 -13.86 -1.89
N LYS A 32 0.11 -13.61 -1.42
CA LYS A 32 -1.06 -13.31 -2.27
C LYS A 32 -1.06 -11.87 -2.82
N LYS A 33 0.01 -11.46 -3.49
CA LYS A 33 0.23 -10.07 -3.91
C LYS A 33 -0.81 -9.59 -4.92
N LEU A 34 -1.17 -10.42 -5.90
CA LEU A 34 -2.19 -10.06 -6.90
C LEU A 34 -3.55 -9.78 -6.24
N MET A 35 -3.92 -10.54 -5.21
CA MET A 35 -5.15 -10.32 -4.46
C MET A 35 -5.08 -9.00 -3.67
N ALA A 36 -3.99 -8.77 -2.94
CA ALA A 36 -3.80 -7.55 -2.16
C ALA A 36 -3.80 -6.28 -3.04
N VAL A 37 -3.15 -6.31 -4.21
CA VAL A 37 -3.14 -5.18 -5.17
C VAL A 37 -4.56 -4.87 -5.67
N ARG A 38 -5.38 -5.89 -5.95
CA ARG A 38 -6.77 -5.69 -6.36
C ARG A 38 -7.60 -5.03 -5.25
N ILE A 39 -7.41 -5.46 -4.00
CA ILE A 39 -8.08 -4.85 -2.84
C ILE A 39 -7.69 -3.37 -2.72
N VAL A 40 -6.40 -3.04 -2.79
CA VAL A 40 -5.92 -1.64 -2.72
C VAL A 40 -6.47 -0.81 -3.88
N LYS A 41 -6.53 -1.37 -5.09
CA LYS A 41 -7.11 -0.68 -6.25
C LYS A 41 -8.57 -0.29 -6.00
N HIS A 42 -9.40 -1.23 -5.55
CA HIS A 42 -10.80 -0.95 -5.26
C HIS A 42 -10.96 0.02 -4.09
N ALA A 43 -10.11 -0.05 -3.06
CA ALA A 43 -10.13 0.92 -1.97
C ALA A 43 -9.81 2.35 -2.47
N PHE A 44 -8.84 2.50 -3.38
CA PHE A 44 -8.52 3.80 -3.97
C PHE A 44 -9.64 4.35 -4.87
N GLU A 45 -10.33 3.48 -5.61
CA GLU A 45 -11.53 3.85 -6.37
C GLU A 45 -12.63 4.38 -5.43
N ILE A 46 -12.90 3.69 -4.32
CA ILE A 46 -13.88 4.13 -3.32
C ILE A 46 -13.46 5.47 -2.70
N ILE A 47 -12.20 5.63 -2.31
CA ILE A 47 -11.70 6.91 -1.75
C ILE A 47 -11.91 8.05 -2.74
N HIS A 48 -11.56 7.84 -4.01
CA HIS A 48 -11.73 8.86 -5.04
C HIS A 48 -13.22 9.23 -5.24
N LEU A 49 -14.10 8.23 -5.30
CA LEU A 49 -15.54 8.46 -5.47
C LEU A 49 -16.19 9.16 -4.26
N LEU A 50 -15.71 8.89 -3.04
CA LEU A 50 -16.26 9.49 -1.82
C LEU A 50 -15.73 10.90 -1.54
N THR A 51 -14.47 11.17 -1.86
CA THR A 51 -13.80 12.43 -1.50
C THR A 51 -13.64 13.39 -2.67
N GLY A 52 -13.64 12.89 -3.91
CA GLY A 52 -13.26 13.65 -5.11
C GLY A 52 -11.76 13.96 -5.21
N GLU A 53 -10.96 13.57 -4.21
CA GLU A 53 -9.52 13.85 -4.17
C GLU A 53 -8.69 12.74 -4.82
N ASN A 54 -7.41 13.02 -5.03
CA ASN A 54 -6.45 12.00 -5.45
C ASN A 54 -6.21 11.01 -4.29
N PRO A 55 -6.55 9.71 -4.42
CA PRO A 55 -6.42 8.73 -3.35
C PRO A 55 -4.97 8.54 -2.88
N LEU A 56 -3.97 8.82 -3.73
CA LEU A 56 -2.56 8.78 -3.31
C LEU A 56 -2.23 9.90 -2.30
N GLN A 57 -2.81 11.08 -2.49
CA GLN A 57 -2.63 12.19 -1.55
C GLN A 57 -3.29 11.87 -0.22
N VAL A 58 -4.52 11.34 -0.25
CA VAL A 58 -5.24 10.90 0.95
C VAL A 58 -4.45 9.85 1.71
N LEU A 59 -3.87 8.86 1.02
CA LEU A 59 -3.02 7.85 1.64
C LEU A 59 -1.79 8.48 2.32
N VAL A 60 -1.09 9.40 1.65
CA VAL A 60 0.09 10.06 2.22
C VAL A 60 -0.28 10.88 3.44
N THR A 61 -1.34 11.68 3.37
CA THR A 61 -1.85 12.47 4.50
C THR A 61 -2.24 11.58 5.67
N ALA A 62 -2.91 10.44 5.42
CA ALA A 62 -3.29 9.49 6.46
C ALA A 62 -2.07 8.85 7.17
N ILE A 63 -1.00 8.56 6.43
CA ILE A 63 0.25 8.01 7.01
C ILE A 63 0.99 9.06 7.86
N ILE A 64 0.91 10.35 7.49
CA ILE A 64 1.57 11.43 8.24
C ILE A 64 0.84 11.73 9.55
N ASN A 65 -0.50 11.64 9.56
CA ASN A 65 -1.34 12.01 10.69
C ASN A 65 -1.70 10.82 11.62
N SER A 66 -1.08 9.66 11.44
CA SER A 66 -1.24 8.47 12.28
C SER A 66 0.04 8.15 13.04
#